data_AF-A0A842Q3Z8-F1
#
_entry.id   AF-A0A842Q3Z8-F1
#
_cell.length_a   1.000
_cell.length_b   1.000
_cell.length_c   1.000
_cell.angle_alpha   90.00
_cell.angle_beta   90.00
_cell.angle_gamma   90.00
#
_symmetry.space_group_name_H-M   'P 1'
#
loop_
_entity.id
_entity.type
_entity.pdbx_description
1 polymer ?
#
loop_
_entity_poly.entity_id
_entity_poly.type
_entity_poly.pdbx_seq_one_letter_code
_entity_poly.pdbx_strand_id
1 'polypeptide(L)'
;MTRIEQNSMPISLHYALTDSQCSICGGQLEWQADFDNINQPKYISQHCNQNYAIHIDTVKVEILGNASKGKQEHEQKKSSMSTKEDDEPKALQMAEAMKRQQQQEEKDKSK
;
A
#
# COMPACT_ATOMS: atom_id res chain seq x y z
N MET A 1 23.92 -10.50 -4.65
CA MET A 1 24.51 -9.53 -5.60
C MET A 1 23.85 -9.75 -6.95
N THR A 2 23.12 -8.77 -7.44
CA THR A 2 22.43 -8.82 -8.73
C THR A 2 23.39 -8.30 -9.80
N ARG A 3 24.01 -9.19 -10.56
CA ARG A 3 24.73 -8.78 -11.77
C ARG A 3 23.72 -8.22 -12.77
N ILE A 4 24.10 -7.14 -13.43
CA ILE A 4 23.27 -6.53 -14.47
C ILE A 4 23.24 -7.48 -15.67
N GLU A 5 22.11 -8.15 -15.87
CA GLU A 5 21.81 -8.97 -17.05
C GLU A 5 20.77 -8.27 -17.92
N GLN A 6 20.92 -8.36 -19.25
CA GLN A 6 20.07 -7.69 -20.24
C GLN A 6 18.59 -8.14 -20.24
N ASN A 7 18.22 -9.18 -19.49
CA ASN A 7 16.86 -9.74 -19.42
C ASN A 7 16.46 -10.14 -17.98
N SER A 8 16.64 -9.22 -17.02
CA SER A 8 16.28 -9.49 -15.62
C SER A 8 14.82 -9.12 -15.31
N MET A 9 14.19 -9.86 -14.39
CA MET A 9 12.87 -9.52 -13.87
C MET A 9 12.85 -8.11 -13.27
N PRO A 10 11.72 -7.40 -13.28
CA PRO A 10 11.62 -6.08 -12.67
C PRO A 10 12.11 -6.10 -11.22
N ILE A 11 13.13 -5.29 -10.93
CA ILE A 11 13.67 -5.13 -9.58
C ILE A 11 13.23 -3.80 -8.98
N SER A 12 13.18 -3.72 -7.65
CA SER A 12 12.94 -2.44 -6.98
C SER A 12 14.01 -1.43 -7.37
N LEU A 13 13.57 -0.22 -7.73
CA LEU A 13 14.46 0.89 -8.10
C LEU A 13 15.51 1.16 -7.02
N HIS A 14 15.16 1.02 -5.75
CA HIS A 14 16.11 1.19 -4.64
C HIS A 14 17.34 0.27 -4.81
N TYR A 15 17.13 -1.03 -5.05
CA TYR A 15 18.22 -1.99 -5.23
C TYR A 15 18.97 -1.76 -6.54
N ALA A 16 18.27 -1.35 -7.61
CA ALA A 16 18.91 -1.00 -8.87
C ALA A 16 19.91 0.15 -8.70
N LEU A 17 19.63 1.11 -7.81
CA LEU A 17 20.47 2.27 -7.57
C LEU A 17 21.61 2.00 -6.56
N THR A 18 21.41 1.13 -5.57
CA THR A 18 22.42 0.88 -4.52
C THR A 18 23.36 -0.29 -4.83
N ASP A 19 22.87 -1.33 -5.50
CA ASP A 19 23.56 -2.63 -5.54
C ASP A 19 24.05 -2.99 -6.96
N SER A 20 23.81 -2.13 -7.95
CA SER A 20 24.22 -2.33 -9.33
C SER A 20 25.75 -2.26 -9.47
N GLN A 21 26.31 -3.28 -10.11
CA GLN A 21 27.73 -3.39 -10.38
C GLN A 21 28.01 -3.43 -11.88
N CYS A 22 29.13 -2.84 -12.28
CA CYS A 22 29.67 -2.92 -13.62
C CYS A 22 29.91 -4.38 -14.02
N SER A 23 29.45 -4.76 -15.22
CA SER A 23 29.61 -6.12 -15.74
C SER A 23 31.07 -6.50 -16.03
N ILE A 24 31.94 -5.50 -16.25
CA ILE A 24 33.36 -5.69 -16.60
C ILE A 24 34.23 -5.83 -15.34
N CYS A 25 34.17 -4.85 -14.44
CA CYS A 25 35.10 -4.74 -13.30
C CYS A 25 34.47 -5.10 -11.95
N GLY A 26 33.15 -5.29 -11.88
CA GLY A 26 32.42 -5.52 -10.63
C GLY A 26 32.32 -4.30 -9.71
N GLY A 27 32.85 -3.15 -10.11
CA GLY A 27 32.74 -1.90 -9.35
C GLY A 27 31.30 -1.40 -9.28
N GLN A 28 30.95 -0.70 -8.20
CA GLN A 28 29.63 -0.10 -8.05
C GLN A 28 29.42 1.01 -9.09
N LEU A 29 28.24 1.04 -9.70
CA LEU A 29 27.86 2.10 -10.63
C LEU A 29 27.36 3.33 -9.87
N GLU A 30 27.82 4.51 -10.29
CA GLU A 30 27.31 5.79 -9.80
C GLU A 30 26.24 6.30 -10.77
N TRP A 31 25.02 6.50 -10.27
CA TRP A 31 23.87 6.87 -11.07
C TRP A 31 23.60 8.35 -11.05
N GLN A 32 23.32 8.91 -12.23
CA GLN A 32 22.83 10.25 -12.41
C GLN A 32 21.38 10.20 -12.89
N ALA A 33 20.51 10.98 -12.27
CA ALA A 33 19.13 11.11 -12.70
C ALA A 33 19.04 11.98 -13.96
N ASP A 34 18.35 11.47 -14.97
CA ASP A 34 17.98 12.21 -16.18
C ASP A 34 16.45 12.30 -16.22
N PHE A 35 15.96 13.52 -15.96
CA PHE A 35 14.55 13.86 -15.90
C PHE A 35 14.16 14.87 -16.99
N ASP A 36 14.95 14.99 -18.06
CA ASP A 36 14.66 15.91 -19.17
C ASP A 36 13.28 15.62 -19.78
N ASN A 37 12.90 14.34 -19.82
CA ASN A 37 11.55 13.90 -20.14
C ASN A 37 10.84 13.39 -18.89
N ILE A 38 9.95 14.21 -18.31
CA ILE A 38 9.18 13.86 -17.12
C ILE A 38 8.31 12.61 -17.30
N ASN A 39 7.90 12.29 -18.53
CA ASN A 39 7.08 11.11 -18.82
C ASN A 39 7.91 9.83 -18.97
N GLN A 40 9.23 9.96 -19.06
CA GLN A 40 10.17 8.84 -19.21
C GLN A 40 11.44 9.11 -18.39
N PRO A 41 11.33 9.24 -17.06
CA PRO A 41 12.48 9.43 -16.20
C PRO A 41 13.40 8.19 -16.30
N LYS A 42 14.70 8.43 -16.31
CA LYS A 42 15.70 7.37 -16.33
C LYS A 42 16.89 7.73 -15.46
N TYR A 43 17.67 6.72 -15.10
CA TYR A 43 18.97 6.91 -14.46
C TYR A 43 20.04 6.43 -15.41
N ILE A 44 21.09 7.22 -15.58
CA ILE A 44 22.22 6.89 -16.44
C ILE A 44 23.49 6.76 -15.62
N SER A 45 24.37 5.86 -16.04
CA SER A 45 25.71 5.73 -15.47
C SER A 45 26.69 5.42 -16.59
N GLN A 46 27.90 5.96 -16.50
CA GLN A 46 28.98 5.65 -17.42
C GLN A 46 30.15 5.07 -16.64
N HIS A 47 30.52 3.83 -16.94
CA HIS A 47 31.63 3.15 -16.28
C HIS A 47 32.29 2.14 -17.21
N CYS A 48 33.62 2.01 -17.15
CA CYS A 48 34.38 1.12 -18.04
C CYS A 48 34.04 1.28 -19.54
N ASN A 49 33.84 2.52 -20.02
CA ASN A 49 33.45 2.82 -21.40
C ASN A 49 32.12 2.19 -21.85
N GLN A 50 31.26 1.78 -20.90
CA GLN A 50 29.89 1.37 -21.17
C GLN A 50 28.92 2.36 -20.54
N ASN A 51 27.82 2.60 -21.26
CA ASN A 51 26.70 3.38 -20.76
C ASN A 51 25.64 2.40 -20.24
N TYR A 52 25.18 2.66 -19.03
CA TYR A 52 24.12 1.92 -18.37
C TYR A 52 22.92 2.84 -18.22
N ALA A 53 21.71 2.28 -18.35
CA ALA A 53 20.47 2.99 -18.14
C ALA A 53 19.50 2.14 -17.32
N ILE A 54 18.84 2.76 -16.34
CA ILE A 54 17.68 2.20 -15.65
C ILE A 54 16.44 2.92 -16.19
N HIS A 55 15.54 2.14 -16.78
CA HIS A 55 14.21 2.59 -17.19
C HIS A 55 13.18 2.22 -16.13
N ILE A 56 12.23 3.11 -15.87
CA ILE A 56 11.12 2.86 -14.95
C ILE A 56 9.93 2.34 -15.76
N ASP A 57 9.79 1.01 -15.83
CA ASP A 57 8.73 0.37 -16.62
C ASP A 57 7.42 0.19 -15.83
N THR A 58 7.53 -0.03 -14.51
CA THR A 58 6.37 -0.26 -13.64
C THR A 58 6.26 0.85 -12.60
N VAL A 59 5.09 1.48 -12.53
CA VAL A 59 4.77 2.53 -11.56
C VAL A 59 3.57 2.14 -10.71
N LYS A 60 3.62 2.44 -9.41
CA LYS A 60 2.50 2.29 -8.48
C LYS A 60 2.12 3.66 -7.96
N VAL A 61 0.86 4.05 -8.15
CA VAL A 61 0.31 5.30 -7.60
C VAL A 61 -0.43 4.95 -6.33
N GLU A 62 -0.04 5.59 -5.22
CA GLU A 62 -0.70 5.45 -3.93
C GLU A 62 -1.36 6.77 -3.55
N ILE A 63 -2.59 6.70 -3.05
CA ILE A 63 -3.26 7.86 -2.48
C ILE A 63 -2.69 8.06 -1.08
N LEU A 64 -1.85 9.08 -0.91
CA LEU A 64 -1.44 9.51 0.43
C LEU A 64 -2.67 10.11 1.10
N GLY A 65 -3.23 9.38 2.07
CA GLY A 65 -4.44 9.77 2.75
C GLY A 65 -4.35 11.21 3.26
N ASN A 66 -5.42 11.97 3.04
CA ASN A 66 -5.60 13.30 3.59
C ASN A 66 -5.29 13.21 5.09
N ALA A 67 -4.42 14.06 5.62
CA ALA A 67 -4.09 14.10 7.04
C ALA A 67 -5.26 14.61 7.90
N SER A 68 -6.46 14.07 7.72
CA SER A 68 -7.53 14.09 8.70
C SER A 68 -7.21 13.00 9.73
N LYS A 69 -6.58 13.43 10.83
CA LYS A 69 -6.49 12.66 12.07
C LYS A 69 -7.85 12.00 12.37
N GLY A 70 -7.94 10.69 12.27
CA GLY A 70 -9.17 9.98 12.58
C GLY A 70 -9.11 8.50 12.28
N LYS A 71 -8.49 7.73 13.20
CA LYS A 71 -8.58 6.27 13.38
C LYS A 71 -7.84 5.43 12.32
N GLN A 72 -6.64 4.95 12.65
CA GLN A 72 -6.38 3.62 13.23
C GLN A 72 -6.84 2.49 12.28
N GLU A 73 -5.89 1.80 11.64
CA GLU A 73 -5.22 0.62 12.21
C GLU A 73 -6.03 -0.64 11.91
N HIS A 74 -5.78 -1.22 10.74
CA HIS A 74 -5.55 -2.66 10.61
C HIS A 74 -5.27 -2.94 9.15
N GLU A 75 -4.13 -3.54 8.84
CA GLU A 75 -4.10 -4.79 8.08
C GLU A 75 -2.66 -5.27 7.99
N GLN A 76 -2.25 -6.04 9.00
CA GLN A 76 -1.42 -7.21 8.76
C GLN A 76 -1.39 -8.12 9.98
N LYS A 77 -1.72 -9.40 9.73
CA LYS A 77 -1.49 -10.60 10.57
C LYS A 77 -2.32 -10.61 11.87
N LYS A 78 -3.35 -11.45 12.02
CA LYS A 78 -3.35 -12.91 11.95
C LYS A 78 -4.77 -13.42 12.24
N SER A 79 -4.96 -14.70 11.94
CA SER A 79 -5.88 -15.65 12.58
C SER A 79 -7.38 -15.64 12.20
N SER A 80 -7.75 -16.83 11.76
CA SER A 80 -9.00 -17.56 12.02
C SER A 80 -10.28 -17.10 11.33
N MET A 81 -10.69 -17.93 10.38
CA MET A 81 -12.08 -18.36 10.22
C MET A 81 -12.89 -18.22 11.52
N SER A 82 -14.01 -17.49 11.47
CA SER A 82 -15.32 -18.04 11.87
C SER A 82 -16.44 -17.11 11.41
N THR A 83 -17.27 -17.64 10.51
CA THR A 83 -18.75 -17.54 10.47
C THR A 83 -19.40 -16.27 11.05
N LYS A 84 -19.92 -15.39 10.18
CA LYS A 84 -21.35 -15.27 9.80
C LYS A 84 -22.20 -14.50 10.81
N GLU A 85 -22.82 -13.43 10.27
CA GLU A 85 -24.20 -12.99 10.53
C GLU A 85 -24.51 -12.47 11.95
N ASP A 86 -24.49 -11.14 12.12
CA ASP A 86 -25.56 -10.30 12.71
C ASP A 86 -24.96 -8.92 13.07
N ASP A 87 -25.03 -7.94 12.16
CA ASP A 87 -24.82 -6.53 12.51
C ASP A 87 -26.15 -5.80 12.31
N GLU A 88 -27.15 -6.19 13.11
CA GLU A 88 -28.29 -5.31 13.33
C GLU A 88 -27.82 -4.17 14.26
N PRO A 89 -27.92 -2.90 13.85
CA PRO A 89 -27.37 -1.80 14.63
C PRO A 89 -28.06 -1.74 15.99
N LYS A 90 -27.25 -1.66 17.05
CA LYS A 90 -27.67 -1.55 18.47
C LYS A 90 -28.77 -0.52 18.74
N ALA A 91 -28.92 0.49 17.86
CA ALA A 91 -30.01 1.45 17.89
C ALA A 91 -31.40 0.84 17.67
N LEU A 92 -31.54 -0.16 16.79
CA LEU A 92 -32.82 -0.84 16.53
C LEU A 92 -33.28 -1.66 17.73
N GLN A 93 -32.36 -2.40 18.37
CA GLN A 93 -32.66 -3.15 19.59
C GLN A 93 -33.13 -2.25 20.74
N MET A 94 -32.54 -1.07 20.90
CA MET A 94 -32.97 -0.11 21.92
C MET A 94 -34.35 0.49 21.61
N ALA A 95 -34.66 0.77 20.34
CA ALA A 95 -35.97 1.29 19.94
C ALA A 95 -37.08 0.26 20.19
N GLU A 96 -36.82 -1.03 19.92
CA GLU A 96 -37.79 -2.08 20.16
C GLU A 96 -38.03 -2.32 21.66
N ALA A 97 -36.96 -2.26 22.47
CA ALA A 97 -37.06 -2.37 23.92
C ALA A 97 -37.89 -1.24 24.55
N MET A 98 -37.70 0.01 24.09
CA MET A 98 -38.49 1.16 24.56
C MET A 98 -39.97 1.06 24.19
N LYS A 99 -40.28 0.55 22.98
CA LYS A 99 -41.67 0.37 22.54
C LYS A 99 -42.42 -0.67 23.39
N ARG A 100 -41.73 -1.73 23.83
CA ARG A 100 -42.32 -2.75 24.72
C ARG A 100 -42.58 -2.23 26.13
N GLN A 101 -41.72 -1.36 26.65
CA GLN A 101 -41.92 -0.73 27.96
C GLN A 101 -43.13 0.23 27.95
N GLN A 102 -43.28 1.05 26.92
CA GLN A 102 -44.43 1.96 26.81
C GLN A 102 -45.77 1.21 26.76
N GLN A 103 -45.83 0.07 26.06
CA GLN A 103 -47.04 -0.76 26.00
C GLN A 103 -47.39 -1.44 27.33
N GLN A 104 -46.40 -1.68 28.19
CA GLN A 104 -46.64 -2.22 29.54
C GLN A 104 -47.12 -1.12 30.49
N GLU A 105 -46.58 0.09 30.40
CA GLU A 105 -47.01 1.23 31.22
C GLU A 105 -48.44 1.71 30.87
N GLU A 106 -48.83 1.66 29.60
CA GLU A 106 -50.20 1.99 29.18
C GLU A 106 -51.23 0.93 29.62
N LYS A 107 -50.83 -0.34 29.72
CA LYS A 107 -51.72 -1.42 30.23
C LYS A 107 -51.91 -1.36 31.74
N ASP A 108 -50.90 -0.91 32.50
CA ASP A 108 -50.98 -0.82 33.95
C ASP A 108 -51.81 0.40 34.42
N LYS A 109 -51.83 1.49 33.64
CA LYS A 109 -52.65 2.68 33.91
C LYS A 109 -54.13 2.56 33.55
N SER A 110 -54.52 1.52 32.81
CA SER A 110 -55.89 1.34 32.32
C SER A 110 -56.70 0.29 33.10
N LYS A 111 -56.26 -0.07 34.32
CA LYS A 111 -56.94 -1.00 35.22
C LYS A 111 -57.39 -0.32 36.52
#